data_AF-A0A496P6K8-F1
#
_entry.id   AF-A0A496P6K8-F1
#
_cell.length_a   1.000
_cell.length_b   1.000
_cell.length_c   1.000
_cell.angle_alpha   90.00
_cell.angle_beta   90.00
_cell.angle_gamma   90.00
#
_symmetry.space_group_name_H-M   'P 1'
#
loop_
_entity.id
_entity.type
_entity.pdbx_description
1 polymer ?
#
loop_
_entity_poly.entity_id
_entity_poly.type
_entity_poly.pdbx_seq_one_letter_code
_entity_poly.pdbx_strand_id
1 'polypeptide(L)'
;MTEEEMQKKLGKHLFLKNITIPNITMHGDGKGEYEADLIYFSLKARVVTEIEIKVSIQDFRADFKKKRYHDHLHVGYLYYAVPQDLYEDHKDEIESLLGDAGLIVVN
;
A
#
# COMPACT_ATOMS: atom_id res chain seq x y z
N MET A 1 9.35 6.99 -11.15
CA MET A 1 9.81 5.86 -10.32
C MET A 1 8.94 4.65 -10.64
N THR A 2 9.51 3.46 -10.76
CA THR A 2 8.75 2.21 -10.99
C THR A 2 8.27 1.60 -9.67
N GLU A 3 7.32 0.68 -9.74
CA GLU A 3 6.83 -0.04 -8.56
C GLU A 3 7.95 -0.85 -7.87
N GLU A 4 8.80 -1.52 -8.65
CA GLU A 4 9.96 -2.26 -8.13
C GLU A 4 10.93 -1.34 -7.38
N GLU A 5 11.18 -0.13 -7.90
CA GLU A 5 11.99 0.88 -7.23
C GLU A 5 11.36 1.34 -5.91
N MET A 6 10.04 1.54 -5.90
CA MET A 6 9.27 1.88 -4.69
C MET A 6 9.38 0.77 -3.64
N GLN A 7 9.17 -0.49 -4.03
CA GLN A 7 9.30 -1.66 -3.16
C GLN A 7 10.69 -1.74 -2.53
N LYS A 8 11.76 -1.53 -3.31
CA LYS A 8 13.15 -1.52 -2.80
C LYS A 8 13.39 -0.39 -1.80
N LYS A 9 12.89 0.81 -2.07
CA LYS A 9 13.05 1.97 -1.17
C LYS A 9 12.29 1.77 0.14
N LEU A 10 11.04 1.35 0.07
CA LEU A 10 10.21 1.03 1.25
C LEU A 10 10.82 -0.12 2.05
N GLY A 11 11.20 -1.21 1.38
CA GLY A 11 11.89 -2.34 1.99
C GLY A 11 13.13 -1.91 2.74
N LYS A 12 14.04 -1.15 2.11
CA LYS A 12 15.25 -0.65 2.77
C LYS A 12 14.94 0.21 4.02
N HIS A 13 13.87 1.01 3.98
CA HIS A 13 13.45 1.82 5.11
C HIS A 13 12.89 0.97 6.27
N LEU A 14 12.14 -0.09 5.97
CA LEU A 14 11.41 -0.90 6.95
C LEU A 14 12.19 -2.12 7.47
N PHE A 15 13.11 -2.67 6.67
CA PHE A 15 13.67 -4.02 6.82
C PHE A 15 14.46 -4.27 8.11
N LEU A 16 15.04 -3.25 8.74
CA LEU A 16 15.77 -3.45 10.01
C LEU A 16 14.85 -3.74 11.21
N LYS A 17 13.54 -3.55 11.07
CA LYS A 17 12.56 -3.71 12.17
C LYS A 17 11.39 -4.64 11.82
N ASN A 18 11.17 -4.90 10.54
CA ASN A 18 9.99 -5.58 10.04
C ASN A 18 10.33 -6.62 8.96
N ILE A 19 9.54 -7.68 8.90
CA ILE A 19 9.46 -8.56 7.73
C ILE A 19 8.69 -7.79 6.67
N THR A 20 9.26 -7.70 5.46
CA THR A 20 8.66 -7.02 4.31
C THR A 20 8.55 -8.00 3.16
N ILE A 21 7.37 -8.14 2.57
CA ILE A 21 7.09 -9.08 1.48
C ILE A 21 6.42 -8.30 0.34
N PRO A 22 7.08 -8.15 -0.83
CA PRO A 22 6.48 -7.53 -2.01
C PRO A 22 5.65 -8.53 -2.82
N ASN A 23 4.77 -8.02 -3.68
CA ASN A 23 4.04 -8.77 -4.73
C ASN A 23 3.38 -10.05 -4.21
N ILE A 24 2.48 -9.92 -3.25
CA ILE A 24 1.85 -11.07 -2.61
C ILE A 24 0.41 -11.23 -3.06
N THR A 25 0.07 -12.45 -3.49
CA THR A 25 -1.31 -12.91 -3.60
C THR A 25 -1.69 -13.61 -2.30
N MET A 26 -2.73 -13.12 -1.65
CA MET A 26 -3.29 -13.64 -0.41
C MET A 26 -4.67 -14.24 -0.69
N HIS A 27 -5.06 -15.24 0.09
CA HIS A 27 -6.40 -15.83 -0.01
C HIS A 27 -7.17 -15.59 1.28
N GLY A 28 -8.34 -14.94 1.17
CA GLY A 28 -9.21 -14.71 2.32
C GLY A 28 -10.25 -15.81 2.48
N ASP A 29 -10.55 -16.19 3.72
CA ASP A 29 -11.56 -17.21 4.04
C ASP A 29 -12.93 -16.85 3.43
N GLY A 30 -13.36 -17.63 2.43
CA GLY A 30 -14.62 -17.42 1.71
C GLY A 30 -14.68 -16.15 0.85
N LYS A 31 -13.56 -15.44 0.72
CA LYS A 31 -13.46 -14.12 0.06
C LYS A 31 -12.61 -14.15 -1.21
N GLY A 32 -12.05 -15.29 -1.60
CA GLY A 32 -11.23 -15.42 -2.80
C GLY A 32 -9.87 -14.74 -2.65
N GLU A 33 -9.16 -14.62 -3.78
CA GLU A 33 -7.82 -14.04 -3.84
C GLU A 33 -7.86 -12.51 -3.77
N TYR A 34 -6.83 -11.95 -3.14
CA TYR A 34 -6.54 -10.53 -3.08
C TYR A 34 -5.04 -10.32 -3.30
N GLU A 35 -4.67 -9.34 -4.11
CA GLU A 35 -3.28 -8.99 -4.38
C GLU A 35 -2.92 -7.72 -3.62
N ALA A 36 -1.71 -7.69 -3.06
CA ALA A 36 -1.14 -6.51 -2.43
C ALA A 36 0.27 -6.24 -2.96
N ASP A 37 0.56 -4.98 -3.24
CA ASP A 37 1.84 -4.56 -3.80
C ASP A 37 2.98 -4.81 -2.80
N LEU A 38 2.74 -4.52 -1.52
CA LEU A 38 3.68 -4.78 -0.43
C LEU A 38 2.96 -4.93 0.91
N ILE A 39 3.37 -5.91 1.70
CA ILE A 39 2.98 -6.01 3.12
C ILE A 39 4.21 -5.93 4.02
N TYR A 40 4.02 -5.41 5.23
CA TYR A 40 5.02 -5.53 6.28
C TYR A 40 4.40 -5.75 7.66
N PHE A 41 5.17 -6.39 8.52
CA PHE A 41 4.82 -6.61 9.92
C PHE A 41 6.06 -6.91 10.75
N SER A 42 5.99 -6.63 12.05
CA SER A 42 6.98 -7.13 13.01
C SER A 42 6.53 -8.47 13.57
N LEU A 43 7.47 -9.28 14.07
CA LEU A 43 7.14 -10.55 14.75
C LEU A 43 6.26 -10.40 16.00
N LYS A 44 6.10 -9.18 16.51
CA LYS A 44 5.23 -8.86 17.66
C LYS A 44 3.86 -8.34 17.24
N ALA A 45 3.68 -8.00 15.96
CA ALA A 45 2.42 -7.50 15.45
C ALA A 45 1.39 -8.64 15.34
N ARG A 46 0.13 -8.33 15.62
CA ARG A 46 -1.01 -9.25 15.46
C ARG A 46 -1.78 -9.04 14.15
N VAL A 47 -1.35 -8.05 13.37
CA VAL A 47 -1.94 -7.63 12.11
C VAL A 47 -0.83 -7.29 11.13
N VAL A 48 -1.10 -7.42 9.84
CA VAL A 48 -0.21 -6.92 8.78
C VAL A 48 -0.58 -5.48 8.44
N THR A 49 0.43 -4.72 8.00
CA THR A 49 0.22 -3.44 7.32
C THR A 49 0.36 -3.65 5.83
N GLU A 50 -0.60 -3.15 5.08
CA GLU A 50 -0.62 -3.17 3.63
C GLU A 50 -0.14 -1.83 3.08
N ILE A 51 0.66 -1.88 2.03
CA ILE A 51 1.09 -0.71 1.26
C ILE A 51 0.69 -0.93 -0.20
N GLU A 52 -0.25 -0.10 -0.66
CA GLU A 52 -0.66 -0.01 -2.06
C GLU A 52 0.20 1.05 -2.76
N ILE A 53 1.03 0.62 -3.70
CA ILE A 53 1.96 1.48 -4.44
C ILE A 53 1.27 1.97 -5.69
N LYS A 54 1.17 3.30 -5.87
CA LYS A 54 0.57 3.92 -7.05
C LYS A 54 1.58 4.83 -7.72
N VAL A 55 2.07 4.40 -8.88
CA VAL A 55 3.05 5.14 -9.68
C VAL A 55 2.40 6.09 -10.70
N SER A 56 1.06 6.07 -10.80
CA SER A 56 0.28 7.01 -11.60
C SER A 56 -1.00 7.43 -10.87
N ILE A 57 -1.51 8.62 -11.19
CA ILE A 57 -2.78 9.10 -10.62
C ILE A 57 -3.98 8.28 -11.11
N GLN A 58 -3.88 7.71 -12.32
CA GLN A 58 -4.90 6.84 -12.89
C GLN A 58 -5.06 5.57 -12.06
N ASP A 59 -3.95 4.94 -11.66
CA ASP A 59 -3.97 3.76 -10.80
C ASP A 59 -4.52 4.09 -9.42
N PHE A 60 -4.10 5.23 -8.85
CA PHE A 60 -4.64 5.71 -7.58
C PHE A 60 -6.15 5.89 -7.63
N ARG A 61 -6.69 6.55 -8.67
CA ARG A 61 -8.14 6.72 -8.87
C ARG A 61 -8.90 5.41 -9.06
N ALA A 62 -8.26 4.41 -9.68
CA ALA A 62 -8.91 3.13 -9.97
C ALA A 62 -9.22 2.35 -8.69
N ASP A 63 -8.38 2.49 -7.66
CA ASP A 63 -8.54 1.85 -6.37
C ASP A 63 -9.84 2.24 -5.66
N PHE A 64 -10.19 3.52 -5.66
CA PHE A 64 -11.41 4.03 -5.03
C PHE A 64 -12.70 3.63 -5.76
N LYS A 65 -12.60 2.92 -6.90
CA LYS A 65 -13.73 2.34 -7.63
C LYS A 65 -13.90 0.85 -7.37
N LYS A 66 -12.97 0.21 -6.63
CA LYS A 66 -13.03 -1.22 -6.31
C LYS A 66 -14.21 -1.49 -5.37
N LYS A 67 -14.99 -2.56 -5.67
CA LYS A 67 -16.14 -2.98 -4.86
C LYS A 67 -15.75 -3.54 -3.49
N ARG A 68 -14.53 -4.07 -3.38
CA ARG A 68 -13.94 -4.57 -2.15
C ARG A 68 -12.63 -3.86 -1.94
N TYR A 69 -12.46 -3.37 -0.73
CA TYR A 69 -11.39 -2.50 -0.36
C TYR A 69 -11.06 -2.79 1.10
N HIS A 70 -9.85 -3.29 1.35
CA HIS A 70 -9.30 -3.44 2.69
C HIS A 70 -10.25 -4.11 3.73
N ASP A 71 -10.85 -5.24 3.37
CA ASP A 71 -11.90 -5.89 4.18
C ASP A 71 -11.44 -7.20 4.83
N HIS A 72 -10.12 -7.38 4.98
CA HIS A 72 -9.54 -8.62 5.51
C HIS A 72 -9.19 -8.52 7.00
N LEU A 73 -9.62 -9.52 7.77
CA LEU A 73 -9.53 -9.54 9.26
C LEU A 73 -8.11 -9.33 9.80
N HIS A 74 -7.09 -9.71 9.03
CA HIS A 74 -5.70 -9.66 9.44
C HIS A 74 -4.94 -8.41 8.98
N VAL A 75 -5.57 -7.55 8.17
CA VAL A 75 -4.97 -6.28 7.77
C VAL A 75 -5.50 -5.20 8.72
N GLY A 76 -4.59 -4.61 9.50
CA GLY A 76 -4.96 -3.62 10.51
C GLY A 76 -4.75 -2.18 10.05
N TYR A 77 -3.91 -1.98 9.02
CA TYR A 77 -3.54 -0.67 8.52
C TYR A 77 -3.33 -0.72 7.01
N LEU A 78 -3.79 0.33 6.33
CA LEU A 78 -3.56 0.57 4.90
C LEU A 78 -2.75 1.85 4.73
N TYR A 79 -1.74 1.79 3.87
CA TYR A 79 -1.04 2.96 3.38
C TYR A 79 -1.04 2.97 1.86
N TYR A 80 -1.20 4.15 1.29
CA TYR A 80 -0.78 4.41 -0.09
C TYR A 80 0.65 4.89 -0.12
N ALA A 81 1.44 4.37 -1.05
CA ALA A 81 2.76 4.88 -1.37
C ALA A 81 2.79 5.45 -2.78
N VAL A 82 3.19 6.73 -2.89
CA VAL A 82 3.28 7.45 -4.17
C VAL A 82 4.65 8.08 -4.35
N PRO A 83 5.18 8.17 -5.58
CA PRO A 83 6.37 8.97 -5.86
C PRO A 83 6.17 10.44 -5.47
N GLN A 84 7.23 11.11 -5.01
CA GLN A 84 7.19 12.52 -4.62
C GLN A 84 6.62 13.40 -5.75
N ASP A 85 7.09 13.21 -6.97
CA ASP A 85 6.68 13.98 -8.15
C ASP A 85 5.16 13.87 -8.38
N LEU A 86 4.62 12.65 -8.24
CA LEU A 86 3.19 12.38 -8.39
C LEU A 86 2.37 13.04 -7.28
N TYR A 87 2.87 13.02 -6.05
CA TYR A 87 2.23 13.70 -4.93
C TYR A 87 2.22 15.22 -5.11
N GLU A 88 3.33 15.81 -5.56
CA GLU A 88 3.41 17.26 -5.80
C GLU A 88 2.45 17.70 -6.90
N ASP A 89 2.33 16.94 -7.98
CA ASP A 89 1.43 17.25 -9.10
C ASP A 89 -0.06 17.08 -8.78
N HIS A 90 -0.41 16.21 -7.81
CA HIS A 90 -1.80 15.81 -7.53
C HIS A 90 -2.19 15.88 -6.04
N LYS A 91 -1.48 16.70 -5.25
CA LYS A 91 -1.59 16.74 -3.78
C LYS A 91 -3.03 16.83 -3.28
N ASP A 92 -3.77 17.85 -3.73
CA ASP A 92 -5.13 18.12 -3.24
C ASP A 92 -6.07 16.94 -3.54
N GLU A 93 -5.92 16.32 -4.71
CA GLU A 93 -6.72 15.16 -5.10
C GLU A 93 -6.38 13.93 -4.24
N ILE A 94 -5.09 13.63 -4.06
CA ILE A 94 -4.63 12.50 -3.24
C ILE A 94 -5.11 12.67 -1.80
N GLU A 95 -4.91 13.84 -1.20
CA GLU A 95 -5.32 14.12 0.17
C GLU A 95 -6.84 14.04 0.36
N SER A 96 -7.61 14.49 -0.63
CA SER A 96 -9.08 14.41 -0.56
C SER A 96 -9.64 12.99 -0.64
N LEU A 97 -8.91 12.04 -1.25
CA LEU A 97 -9.38 10.68 -1.49
C LEU A 97 -8.91 9.67 -0.43
N LEU A 98 -7.82 9.94 0.30
CA LEU A 98 -7.20 9.00 1.24
C LEU A 98 -8.14 8.40 2.30
N GLY A 99 -9.13 9.18 2.77
CA GLY A 99 -9.99 8.76 3.88
C GLY A 99 -9.17 8.45 5.13
N ASP A 100 -9.35 7.24 5.68
CA ASP A 100 -8.61 6.77 6.88
C ASP A 100 -7.26 6.10 6.56
N ALA A 101 -6.91 5.95 5.27
CA ALA A 101 -5.63 5.37 4.88
C ALA A 101 -4.46 6.33 5.14
N GLY A 102 -3.30 5.77 5.47
CA GLY A 102 -2.07 6.54 5.58
C GLY A 102 -1.46 6.85 4.21
N LEU A 103 -0.60 7.87 4.14
CA LEU A 103 0.16 8.23 2.94
C LEU A 103 1.67 8.17 3.21
N ILE A 104 2.39 7.56 2.29
CA ILE A 104 3.85 7.55 2.24
C ILE A 104 4.29 8.19 0.93
N VAL A 105 5.01 9.31 1.04
CA VAL A 105 5.63 9.96 -0.11
C VAL A 105 7.06 9.46 -0.23
N VAL A 106 7.41 8.87 -1.37
CA VAL A 106 8.71 8.23 -1.59
C VAL A 106 9.53 9.08 -2.56
N ASN A 107 10.74 9.45 -2.13
CA ASN A 107 11.73 10.20 -2.91
C ASN A 107 12.84 9.30 -3.45
#